data_AF-B2WAS2-F1
#
_entry.id   AF-B2WAS2-F1
#
_cell.length_a   1.000
_cell.length_b   1.000
_cell.length_c   1.000
_cell.angle_alpha   90.00
_cell.angle_beta   90.00
_cell.angle_gamma   90.00
#
_symmetry.space_group_name_H-M   'P 1'
#
loop_
_entity.id
_entity.type
_entity.pdbx_description
1 polymer ?
#
loop_
_entity_poly.entity_id
_entity_poly.type
_entity_poly.pdbx_seq_one_letter_code
_entity_poly.pdbx_strand_id
1 'polypeptide(L)'
;MLHCGDLTQDGTPESISSALEALGKIKAKLKLVIAGNHEISLDKPYWLSQGGTEADASKNGVIFLPEGTHTFDLPCGATFSIYASPYTPSYGASAFQYLSGEDRFNPPGVTATWAKNVSTQTSIIPSGVDIVMTHGPSKYILDRAGDVSAGCEHLRRAVARAHPRLHCFGHIHSQRCGFYEAYRVEFNDQKELGVEAGSTSPILKDWVGENQALRRGFRSLAPNAAEGFRNNKQQTLCINAAMEGEEGVLEHPPWLVKLHLPVKQET
;
A
#
# COMPACT_ATOMS: atom_id res chain seq x y z
N MET A 1 -5.41 8.44 -9.13
CA MET A 1 -5.33 8.69 -7.69
C MET A 1 -5.43 7.35 -6.99
N LEU A 2 -4.50 7.08 -6.07
CA LEU A 2 -4.49 5.91 -5.21
C LEU A 2 -4.60 6.40 -3.76
N HIS A 3 -5.54 5.89 -2.97
CA HIS A 3 -5.67 6.21 -1.53
C HIS A 3 -5.59 4.93 -0.69
N CYS A 4 -4.60 4.85 0.20
CA CYS A 4 -4.18 3.61 0.85
C CYS A 4 -4.93 3.31 2.17
N GLY A 5 -6.23 3.58 2.26
CA GLY A 5 -7.03 3.37 3.48
C GLY A 5 -7.01 4.54 4.47
N ASP A 6 -7.70 4.33 5.60
CA ASP A 6 -7.99 5.29 6.67
C ASP A 6 -8.57 6.60 6.12
N LEU A 7 -9.71 6.46 5.44
CA LEU A 7 -10.50 7.58 4.92
C LEU A 7 -11.25 8.32 6.03
N THR A 8 -11.53 7.61 7.12
CA THR A 8 -12.43 8.02 8.18
C THR A 8 -11.81 7.72 9.54
N GLN A 9 -12.34 8.35 10.58
CA GLN A 9 -11.92 8.07 11.96
C GLN A 9 -12.82 7.04 12.64
N ASP A 10 -14.11 7.03 12.29
CA ASP A 10 -15.17 6.21 12.91
C ASP A 10 -15.58 4.99 12.07
N GLY A 11 -15.24 4.96 10.78
CA GLY A 11 -15.58 3.89 9.85
C GLY A 11 -17.06 3.67 9.60
N THR A 12 -17.91 4.67 9.86
CA THR A 12 -19.35 4.56 9.60
C THR A 12 -19.67 4.66 8.11
N PRO A 13 -20.73 4.02 7.62
CA PRO A 13 -21.14 4.12 6.22
C PRO A 13 -21.33 5.58 5.75
N GLU A 14 -21.86 6.45 6.62
CA GLU A 14 -22.08 7.87 6.34
C GLU A 14 -20.76 8.65 6.20
N SER A 15 -19.81 8.42 7.11
CA SER A 15 -18.49 9.04 7.05
C SER A 15 -17.72 8.57 5.81
N ILE A 16 -17.79 7.27 5.50
CA ILE A 16 -17.15 6.70 4.31
C ILE A 16 -17.77 7.29 3.04
N SER A 17 -19.09 7.37 2.96
CA SER A 17 -19.79 7.99 1.81
C SER A 17 -19.36 9.44 1.61
N SER A 18 -19.27 10.21 2.70
CA SER A 18 -18.82 11.61 2.70
C SER A 18 -17.37 11.75 2.22
N ALA A 19 -16.47 10.88 2.70
CA ALA A 19 -15.09 10.83 2.26
C ALA A 19 -14.98 10.48 0.76
N LEU A 20 -15.74 9.50 0.28
CA LEU A 20 -15.79 9.13 -1.13
C LEU A 20 -16.36 10.24 -2.01
N GLU A 21 -17.33 11.02 -1.53
CA GLU A 21 -17.84 12.20 -2.24
C GLU A 21 -16.76 13.28 -2.38
N ALA A 22 -16.02 13.55 -1.31
CA ALA A 22 -14.90 14.48 -1.33
C ALA A 22 -13.81 14.04 -2.33
N LEU A 23 -13.42 12.77 -2.30
CA LEU A 23 -12.46 12.19 -3.24
C LEU A 23 -13.00 12.19 -4.68
N GLY A 24 -14.30 12.04 -4.87
CA GLY A 24 -14.98 12.11 -6.16
C GLY A 24 -14.73 13.43 -6.90
N LYS A 25 -14.50 14.53 -6.17
CA LYS A 25 -14.24 15.88 -6.73
C LYS A 25 -12.85 16.00 -7.34
N ILE A 26 -11.92 15.09 -7.06
CA ILE A 26 -10.57 15.10 -7.60
C ILE A 26 -10.59 14.77 -9.10
N LYS A 27 -9.93 15.61 -9.90
CA LYS A 27 -9.79 15.42 -11.35
C LYS A 27 -8.74 14.35 -11.66
N ALA A 28 -9.17 13.10 -11.68
CA ALA A 28 -8.35 11.96 -12.10
C ALA A 28 -9.19 10.97 -12.92
N LYS A 29 -8.57 10.32 -13.91
CA LYS A 29 -9.23 9.29 -14.74
C LYS A 29 -9.61 8.06 -13.94
N LEU A 30 -8.70 7.61 -13.07
CA LEU A 30 -8.94 6.54 -12.11
C LEU A 30 -8.75 7.08 -10.69
N LYS A 31 -9.68 6.72 -9.81
CA LYS A 31 -9.68 7.03 -8.37
C LYS A 31 -9.87 5.70 -7.66
N LEU A 32 -8.76 5.09 -7.26
CA LEU A 32 -8.73 3.78 -6.64
C LEU A 32 -8.45 3.96 -5.15
N VAL A 33 -9.25 3.29 -4.32
CA VAL A 33 -9.20 3.42 -2.87
C VAL A 33 -9.30 2.02 -2.26
N ILE A 34 -8.53 1.75 -1.22
CA ILE A 34 -8.68 0.55 -0.38
C ILE A 34 -9.17 0.98 1.00
N ALA A 35 -9.67 0.02 1.79
CA ALA A 35 -9.96 0.23 3.20
C ALA A 35 -8.67 0.30 4.02
N GLY A 36 -8.73 0.98 5.15
CA GLY A 36 -7.80 0.81 6.25
C GLY A 36 -8.48 0.18 7.47
N ASN A 37 -7.74 0.11 8.58
CA ASN A 37 -8.28 -0.49 9.80
C ASN A 37 -9.38 0.37 10.45
N HIS A 38 -9.52 1.64 10.04
CA HIS A 38 -10.58 2.52 10.49
C HIS A 38 -11.90 2.34 9.74
N GLU A 39 -11.92 1.75 8.53
CA GLU A 39 -13.15 1.53 7.77
C GLU A 39 -13.95 0.32 8.28
N ILE A 40 -14.32 0.35 9.56
CA ILE A 40 -14.87 -0.80 10.28
C ILE A 40 -16.14 -1.38 9.67
N SER A 41 -17.00 -0.54 9.07
CA SER A 41 -18.24 -1.02 8.43
C SER A 41 -17.99 -1.85 7.17
N LEU A 42 -16.77 -1.80 6.61
CA LEU A 42 -16.39 -2.56 5.41
C LEU A 42 -15.81 -3.93 5.76
N ASP A 43 -15.41 -4.16 7.01
CA ASP A 43 -15.09 -5.48 7.55
C ASP A 43 -16.35 -6.05 8.22
N LYS A 44 -17.18 -6.74 7.43
CA LYS A 44 -18.50 -7.22 7.88
C LYS A 44 -18.43 -8.05 9.18
N PRO A 45 -17.53 -9.04 9.33
CA PRO A 45 -17.35 -9.74 10.60
C PRO A 45 -17.06 -8.79 11.78
N TYR A 46 -16.14 -7.84 11.60
CA TYR A 46 -15.80 -6.89 12.66
C TYR A 46 -16.98 -5.95 12.97
N TRP A 47 -17.61 -5.37 11.94
CA TRP A 47 -18.74 -4.45 12.07
C TRP A 47 -19.91 -5.05 12.86
N LEU A 48 -20.32 -6.26 12.53
CA LEU A 48 -21.39 -6.97 13.22
C LEU A 48 -21.01 -7.26 14.69
N SER A 49 -19.73 -7.55 14.97
CA SER A 49 -19.24 -7.76 16.34
C SER A 49 -19.31 -6.50 17.20
N GLN A 50 -19.25 -5.32 16.58
CA GLN A 50 -19.38 -4.01 17.23
C GLN A 50 -20.84 -3.53 17.33
N GLY A 51 -21.82 -4.37 16.95
CA GLY A 51 -23.25 -4.01 17.00
C GLY A 51 -23.75 -3.25 15.77
N GLY A 52 -22.95 -3.18 14.71
CA GLY A 52 -23.33 -2.57 13.45
C GLY A 52 -24.39 -3.35 12.67
N THR A 53 -25.08 -2.67 11.76
CA THR A 53 -26.09 -3.27 10.86
C THR A 53 -25.60 -3.26 9.41
N GLU A 54 -26.09 -4.17 8.58
CA GLU A 54 -25.73 -4.18 7.15
C GLU A 54 -26.07 -2.84 6.48
N ALA A 55 -25.08 -2.22 5.85
CA ALA A 55 -25.23 -0.97 5.13
C ALA A 55 -24.31 -0.98 3.89
N ASP A 56 -24.83 -0.50 2.77
CA ASP A 56 -24.07 -0.39 1.53
C ASP A 56 -23.37 0.98 1.46
N ALA A 57 -22.04 0.98 1.46
CA ALA A 57 -21.27 2.17 1.12
C ALA A 57 -21.44 2.46 -0.38
N SER A 58 -22.22 3.48 -0.71
CA SER A 58 -22.65 3.79 -2.09
C SER A 58 -21.61 4.63 -2.88
N LYS A 59 -21.68 4.50 -4.22
CA LYS A 59 -20.67 4.89 -5.22
C LYS A 59 -20.70 6.38 -5.59
N ASN A 60 -19.54 7.05 -5.50
CA ASN A 60 -19.31 8.44 -5.97
C ASN A 60 -18.24 8.56 -7.08
N GLY A 61 -18.20 7.64 -8.04
CA GLY A 61 -17.18 7.63 -9.10
C GLY A 61 -15.75 7.36 -8.59
N VAL A 62 -15.64 6.87 -7.36
CA VAL A 62 -14.46 6.30 -6.73
C VAL A 62 -14.62 4.79 -6.72
N ILE A 63 -13.56 4.07 -7.08
CA ILE A 63 -13.54 2.61 -7.12
C ILE A 63 -12.91 2.13 -5.82
N PHE A 64 -13.72 1.52 -4.97
CA PHE A 64 -13.25 0.82 -3.79
C PHE A 64 -12.76 -0.57 -4.20
N LEU A 65 -11.47 -0.85 -4.02
CA LEU A 65 -10.86 -2.11 -4.42
C LEU A 65 -10.95 -3.11 -3.26
N PRO A 66 -11.64 -4.26 -3.46
CA PRO A 66 -11.51 -5.38 -2.53
C PRO A 66 -10.10 -5.98 -2.62
N GLU A 67 -9.72 -6.78 -1.62
CA GLU A 67 -8.47 -7.53 -1.66
C GLU A 67 -8.40 -8.38 -2.94
N GLY A 68 -7.29 -8.27 -3.68
CA GLY A 68 -7.11 -8.97 -4.94
C GLY A 68 -6.29 -8.19 -5.96
N THR A 69 -6.13 -8.80 -7.15
CA THR A 69 -5.45 -8.19 -8.28
C THR A 69 -6.47 -7.69 -9.29
N HIS A 70 -6.28 -6.45 -9.72
CA HIS A 70 -7.18 -5.73 -10.63
C HIS A 70 -6.38 -5.20 -11.82
N THR A 71 -6.98 -5.16 -13.01
CA THR A 71 -6.33 -4.65 -14.23
C THR A 71 -7.11 -3.46 -14.77
N PHE A 72 -6.40 -2.43 -15.20
CA PHE A 72 -6.99 -1.21 -15.74
C PHE A 72 -6.32 -0.79 -17.05
N ASP A 73 -7.15 -0.41 -18.02
CA ASP A 73 -6.72 0.21 -19.27
C ASP A 73 -6.85 1.74 -19.18
N LEU A 74 -5.82 2.46 -19.65
CA LEU A 74 -5.77 3.92 -19.67
C LEU A 74 -6.03 4.46 -21.07
N PRO A 75 -6.58 5.69 -21.21
CA PRO A 75 -6.83 6.30 -22.53
C PRO A 75 -5.59 6.48 -23.43
N CYS A 76 -4.39 6.46 -22.85
CA CYS A 76 -3.14 6.51 -23.61
C CYS A 76 -2.68 5.14 -24.15
N GLY A 77 -3.51 4.09 -24.03
CA GLY A 77 -3.18 2.73 -24.45
C GLY A 77 -2.36 1.94 -23.43
N ALA A 78 -1.91 2.57 -22.34
CA ALA A 78 -1.24 1.87 -21.26
C ALA A 78 -2.22 0.96 -20.50
N THR A 79 -1.76 -0.22 -20.11
CA THR A 79 -2.48 -1.15 -19.24
C THR A 79 -1.61 -1.46 -18.03
N PHE A 80 -2.22 -1.69 -16.87
CA PHE A 80 -1.48 -2.08 -15.68
C PHE A 80 -2.31 -2.93 -14.73
N SER A 81 -1.58 -3.74 -13.96
CA SER A 81 -2.09 -4.55 -12.87
C SER A 81 -1.80 -3.89 -11.52
N ILE A 82 -2.76 -3.95 -10.61
CA ILE A 82 -2.63 -3.47 -9.24
C ILE A 82 -3.14 -4.53 -8.28
N TYR A 83 -2.28 -4.97 -7.37
CA TYR A 83 -2.69 -5.74 -6.21
C TYR A 83 -3.12 -4.78 -5.10
N ALA A 84 -4.28 -5.04 -4.50
CA ALA A 84 -4.86 -4.26 -3.41
C ALA A 84 -5.05 -5.15 -2.18
N SER A 85 -4.71 -4.66 -0.99
CA SER A 85 -5.11 -5.31 0.28
C SER A 85 -5.26 -4.31 1.44
N PRO A 86 -6.40 -4.33 2.15
CA PRO A 86 -6.60 -3.47 3.32
C PRO A 86 -5.91 -4.01 4.58
N TYR A 87 -5.37 -5.22 4.54
CA TYR A 87 -5.03 -5.96 5.74
C TYR A 87 -3.70 -5.52 6.38
N THR A 88 -3.66 -5.41 7.71
CA THR A 88 -2.45 -5.10 8.50
C THR A 88 -2.22 -6.12 9.64
N PRO A 89 -0.96 -6.33 10.09
CA PRO A 89 -0.70 -7.09 11.31
C PRO A 89 -1.41 -6.45 12.51
N SER A 90 -1.92 -7.27 13.43
CA SER A 90 -2.75 -6.79 14.54
C SER A 90 -1.94 -5.99 15.56
N TYR A 91 -2.31 -4.71 15.73
CA TYR A 91 -1.93 -3.85 16.84
C TYR A 91 -3.22 -3.45 17.56
N GLY A 92 -3.60 -4.20 18.60
CA GLY A 92 -4.90 -4.03 19.25
C GLY A 92 -6.04 -4.73 18.52
N ALA A 93 -7.23 -4.13 18.54
CA ALA A 93 -8.45 -4.69 17.96
C ALA A 93 -9.12 -3.68 17.01
N SER A 94 -8.88 -3.83 15.71
CA SER A 94 -9.46 -3.01 14.64
C SER A 94 -9.87 -3.89 13.46
N ALA A 95 -10.59 -3.33 12.50
CA ALA A 95 -10.94 -4.02 11.26
C ALA A 95 -9.70 -4.36 10.41
N PHE A 96 -9.84 -5.35 9.53
CA PHE A 96 -8.82 -5.78 8.57
C PHE A 96 -7.46 -6.17 9.20
N GLN A 97 -7.48 -6.73 10.41
CA GLN A 97 -6.26 -7.18 11.07
C GLN A 97 -6.07 -8.70 10.99
N TYR A 98 -4.80 -9.14 10.98
CA TYR A 98 -4.41 -10.55 11.07
C TYR A 98 -3.19 -10.72 11.99
N LEU A 99 -2.93 -11.95 12.44
CA LEU A 99 -1.82 -12.19 13.37
C LEU A 99 -0.47 -12.03 12.67
N SER A 100 0.52 -11.45 13.34
CA SER A 100 1.84 -11.17 12.75
C SER A 100 2.60 -12.42 12.24
N GLY A 101 2.27 -13.61 12.74
CA GLY A 101 2.85 -14.89 12.27
C GLY A 101 2.07 -15.56 11.13
N GLU A 102 1.04 -14.90 10.62
CA GLU A 102 0.21 -15.40 9.53
C GLU A 102 0.65 -14.82 8.18
N ASP A 103 1.07 -15.69 7.27
CA ASP A 103 1.46 -15.33 5.91
C ASP A 103 0.26 -15.35 4.98
N ARG A 104 -0.24 -14.16 4.65
CA ARG A 104 -1.36 -13.97 3.71
C ARG A 104 -0.89 -13.74 2.27
N PHE A 105 0.33 -13.27 2.05
CA PHE A 105 0.75 -12.67 0.78
C PHE A 105 1.61 -13.60 -0.08
N ASN A 106 2.14 -14.67 0.50
CA ASN A 106 3.00 -15.63 -0.17
C ASN A 106 2.25 -16.95 -0.40
N PRO A 107 2.47 -17.65 -1.53
CA PRO A 107 1.92 -18.98 -1.72
C PRO A 107 2.50 -19.98 -0.70
N PRO A 108 1.81 -21.09 -0.41
CA PRO A 108 2.27 -22.08 0.55
C PRO A 108 3.70 -22.59 0.28
N GLY A 109 4.07 -22.77 -1.00
CA GLY A 109 5.39 -23.29 -1.39
C GLY A 109 6.58 -22.35 -1.12
N VAL A 110 6.35 -21.07 -0.79
CA VAL A 110 7.44 -20.11 -0.47
C VAL A 110 7.25 -19.42 0.89
N THR A 111 6.22 -19.83 1.64
CA THR A 111 6.00 -19.38 3.00
C THR A 111 7.10 -19.91 3.89
N ALA A 112 7.63 -19.07 4.77
CA ALA A 112 8.69 -19.47 5.67
C ALA A 112 8.18 -20.48 6.71
N THR A 113 9.04 -21.43 7.12
CA THR A 113 8.65 -22.55 8.00
C THR A 113 8.20 -22.12 9.40
N TRP A 114 8.58 -20.92 9.84
CA TRP A 114 8.17 -20.33 11.11
C TRP A 114 6.81 -19.64 11.06
N ALA A 115 6.20 -19.53 9.87
CA ALA A 115 4.95 -18.83 9.65
C ALA A 115 3.81 -19.79 9.30
N LYS A 116 2.59 -19.40 9.70
CA LYS A 116 1.38 -20.11 9.30
C LYS A 116 0.88 -19.52 7.99
N ASN A 117 0.91 -20.27 6.90
CA ASN A 117 0.26 -19.82 5.66
C ASN A 117 -1.27 -19.77 5.88
N VAL A 118 -1.86 -18.62 5.60
CA VAL A 118 -3.31 -18.40 5.60
C VAL A 118 -3.75 -17.73 4.30
N SER A 119 -2.90 -17.83 3.27
CA SER A 119 -3.11 -17.18 2.00
C SER A 119 -4.33 -17.76 1.28
N THR A 120 -5.09 -16.90 0.62
CA THR A 120 -6.18 -17.24 -0.27
C THR A 120 -5.78 -16.89 -1.71
N GLN A 121 -6.59 -17.32 -2.68
CA GLN A 121 -6.36 -16.97 -4.08
C GLN A 121 -6.28 -15.46 -4.32
N THR A 122 -7.01 -14.65 -3.54
CA THR A 122 -7.03 -13.19 -3.68
C THR A 122 -5.98 -12.49 -2.84
N SER A 123 -5.52 -13.09 -1.73
CA SER A 123 -4.52 -12.45 -0.86
C SER A 123 -3.08 -12.67 -1.34
N ILE A 124 -2.80 -13.67 -2.18
CA ILE A 124 -1.46 -13.87 -2.75
C ILE A 124 -1.12 -12.72 -3.70
N ILE A 125 0.02 -12.08 -3.48
CA ILE A 125 0.56 -11.08 -4.42
C ILE A 125 1.17 -11.83 -5.62
N PRO A 126 0.64 -11.62 -6.85
CA PRO A 126 1.15 -12.30 -8.02
C PRO A 126 2.51 -11.73 -8.45
N SER A 127 3.34 -12.59 -9.04
CA SER A 127 4.61 -12.17 -9.63
C SER A 127 4.39 -11.24 -10.82
N GLY A 128 5.22 -10.19 -10.94
CA GLY A 128 5.16 -9.27 -12.08
C GLY A 128 4.00 -8.27 -12.04
N VAL A 129 3.29 -8.14 -10.92
CA VAL A 129 2.28 -7.09 -10.74
C VAL A 129 2.93 -5.70 -10.84
N ASP A 130 2.30 -4.75 -11.52
CA ASP A 130 2.92 -3.44 -11.74
C ASP A 130 2.92 -2.59 -10.46
N ILE A 131 1.83 -2.65 -9.68
CA ILE A 131 1.62 -1.86 -8.48
C ILE A 131 1.13 -2.76 -7.35
N VAL A 132 1.70 -2.60 -6.16
CA VAL A 132 1.17 -3.12 -4.89
C VAL A 132 0.65 -1.94 -4.08
N MET A 133 -0.59 -2.04 -3.64
CA MET A 133 -1.28 -1.04 -2.85
C MET A 133 -1.81 -1.71 -1.59
N THR A 134 -1.19 -1.43 -0.46
CA THR A 134 -1.58 -2.01 0.84
C THR A 134 -1.92 -0.93 1.83
N HIS A 135 -2.69 -1.26 2.85
CA HIS A 135 -2.96 -0.28 3.90
C HIS A 135 -1.70 -0.01 4.74
N GLY A 136 -1.08 -1.07 5.25
CA GLY A 136 0.17 -0.99 6.03
C GLY A 136 1.44 -1.21 5.21
N PRO A 137 2.61 -0.86 5.80
CA PRO A 137 3.91 -0.98 5.16
C PRO A 137 4.51 -2.39 5.20
N SER A 138 5.50 -2.60 4.33
CA SER A 138 6.43 -3.73 4.43
C SER A 138 7.41 -3.52 5.59
N LYS A 139 7.78 -4.59 6.30
CA LYS A 139 8.72 -4.51 7.44
C LYS A 139 10.04 -3.82 7.07
N TYR A 140 10.49 -2.92 7.92
CA TYR A 140 11.65 -2.04 7.77
C TYR A 140 11.58 -1.02 6.63
N ILE A 141 10.47 -0.89 5.90
CA ILE A 141 10.32 0.09 4.82
C ILE A 141 9.28 1.12 5.24
N LEU A 142 9.74 2.29 5.69
CA LEU A 142 8.87 3.41 6.11
C LEU A 142 7.82 3.02 7.17
N ASP A 143 8.19 2.10 8.05
CA ASP A 143 7.27 1.40 8.96
C ASP A 143 7.57 1.64 10.44
N ARG A 144 8.35 2.67 10.75
CA ARG A 144 8.71 2.98 12.12
C ARG A 144 7.50 3.54 12.86
N ALA A 145 7.06 2.86 13.91
CA ALA A 145 6.05 3.33 14.85
C ALA A 145 6.73 3.54 16.21
N GLY A 146 7.10 4.79 16.53
CA GLY A 146 7.95 5.08 17.68
C GLY A 146 9.34 4.42 17.57
N ASP A 147 9.65 3.48 18.47
CA ASP A 147 10.91 2.72 18.47
C ASP A 147 10.78 1.29 17.94
N VAL A 148 9.60 0.91 17.46
CA VAL A 148 9.34 -0.41 16.89
C VAL A 148 9.03 -0.33 15.39
N SER A 149 9.18 -1.46 14.72
CA SER A 149 8.80 -1.65 13.32
C SER A 149 7.40 -2.23 13.27
N ALA A 150 6.48 -1.54 12.60
CA ALA A 150 5.08 -1.91 12.46
C ALA A 150 4.77 -2.67 11.16
N GLY A 151 5.75 -2.77 10.25
CA GLY A 151 5.54 -3.34 8.94
C GLY A 151 5.49 -4.87 8.94
N CYS A 152 4.82 -5.42 7.93
CA CYS A 152 4.64 -6.86 7.78
C CYS A 152 5.84 -7.52 7.10
N GLU A 153 6.40 -8.55 7.73
CA GLU A 153 7.52 -9.33 7.18
C GLU A 153 7.11 -10.16 5.97
N HIS A 154 5.92 -10.75 6.02
CA HIS A 154 5.34 -11.52 4.91
C HIS A 154 5.07 -10.64 3.69
N LEU A 155 4.57 -9.42 3.91
CA LEU A 155 4.38 -8.45 2.84
C LEU A 155 5.72 -8.07 2.19
N ARG A 156 6.75 -7.82 3.00
CA ARG A 156 8.09 -7.56 2.49
C ARG A 156 8.59 -8.68 1.59
N ARG A 157 8.47 -9.94 2.02
CA ARG A 157 8.86 -11.12 1.21
C ARG A 157 8.06 -11.22 -0.08
N ALA A 158 6.76 -10.92 -0.03
CA ALA A 158 5.89 -10.97 -1.19
C ALA A 158 6.19 -9.85 -2.20
N VAL A 159 6.45 -8.62 -1.75
CA VAL A 159 6.90 -7.50 -2.59
C VAL A 159 8.27 -7.81 -3.19
N ALA A 160 9.19 -8.38 -2.41
CA ALA A 160 10.49 -8.84 -2.91
C ALA A 160 10.35 -9.89 -4.01
N ARG A 161 9.43 -10.85 -3.87
CA ARG A 161 9.13 -11.83 -4.93
C ARG A 161 8.51 -11.18 -6.17
N ALA A 162 7.57 -10.27 -5.95
CA ALA A 162 6.71 -9.76 -7.01
C ALA A 162 7.38 -8.68 -7.87
N HIS A 163 8.40 -7.99 -7.31
CA HIS A 163 9.11 -6.87 -7.92
C HIS A 163 8.17 -5.82 -8.56
N PRO A 164 7.19 -5.29 -7.81
CA PRO A 164 6.33 -4.25 -8.36
C PRO A 164 7.12 -2.98 -8.63
N ARG A 165 6.66 -2.17 -9.58
CA ARG A 165 7.28 -0.87 -9.84
C ARG A 165 6.99 0.10 -8.70
N LEU A 166 5.77 0.04 -8.15
CA LEU A 166 5.35 0.87 -7.04
C LEU A 166 4.75 0.00 -5.93
N HIS A 167 5.23 0.16 -4.70
CA HIS A 167 4.53 -0.23 -3.49
C HIS A 167 4.10 1.03 -2.74
N CYS A 168 2.81 1.31 -2.72
CA CYS A 168 2.24 2.45 -1.98
C CYS A 168 1.39 1.96 -0.81
N PHE A 169 1.50 2.67 0.32
CA PHE A 169 0.83 2.33 1.57
C PHE A 169 0.63 3.56 2.46
N GLY A 170 -0.05 3.41 3.61
CA GLY A 170 -0.28 4.46 4.60
C GLY A 170 -0.11 3.92 6.02
N HIS A 171 -1.12 4.16 6.88
CA HIS A 171 -1.28 3.65 8.24
C HIS A 171 -0.29 4.17 9.29
N ILE A 172 1.00 4.33 8.95
CA ILE A 172 2.02 4.76 9.90
C ILE A 172 2.26 6.27 9.78
N HIS A 173 1.90 7.00 10.84
CA HIS A 173 1.96 8.47 10.92
C HIS A 173 3.20 9.00 11.68
N SER A 174 3.93 8.16 12.43
CA SER A 174 5.11 8.64 13.18
C SER A 174 6.38 8.49 12.33
N GLN A 175 6.83 9.55 11.65
CA GLN A 175 8.18 9.57 11.06
C GLN A 175 9.02 10.63 11.77
N ARG A 176 10.24 10.25 12.19
CA ARG A 176 11.16 11.17 12.85
C ARG A 176 11.39 12.39 11.95
N CYS A 177 11.04 13.56 12.48
CA CYS A 177 11.47 14.88 12.02
C CYS A 177 11.11 15.24 10.57
N GLY A 178 9.87 15.70 10.36
CA GLY A 178 9.55 16.70 9.33
C GLY A 178 9.43 16.25 7.87
N PHE A 179 9.68 14.98 7.56
CA PHE A 179 9.70 14.48 6.18
C PHE A 179 9.06 13.09 6.07
N TYR A 180 8.06 12.95 5.19
CA TYR A 180 7.55 11.64 4.77
C TYR A 180 8.34 11.20 3.56
N GLU A 181 8.96 10.03 3.70
CA GLU A 181 10.03 9.58 2.83
C GLU A 181 9.52 8.63 1.74
N ALA A 182 10.24 8.58 0.63
CA ALA A 182 10.12 7.52 -0.36
C ALA A 182 11.46 6.79 -0.44
N TYR A 183 11.40 5.46 -0.41
CA TYR A 183 12.58 4.62 -0.61
C TYR A 183 12.53 3.95 -1.96
N ARG A 184 13.70 3.87 -2.58
CA ARG A 184 13.94 2.95 -3.68
C ARG A 184 14.59 1.71 -3.11
N VAL A 185 13.99 0.57 -3.43
CA VAL A 185 14.37 -0.72 -2.89
C VAL A 185 14.84 -1.61 -4.03
N GLU A 186 16.02 -2.20 -3.87
CA GLU A 186 16.51 -3.27 -4.74
C GLU A 186 16.46 -4.59 -3.96
N PHE A 187 15.73 -5.55 -4.50
CA PHE A 187 15.63 -6.89 -3.94
C PHE A 187 16.64 -7.80 -4.64
N ASN A 188 17.37 -8.61 -3.87
CA ASN A 188 18.23 -9.66 -4.41
C ASN A 188 17.48 -10.99 -4.35
N ASP A 189 17.05 -11.48 -5.52
CA ASP A 189 16.11 -12.60 -5.73
C ASP A 189 16.43 -13.85 -4.90
N GLN A 190 17.71 -14.14 -4.64
CA GLN A 190 18.13 -15.37 -3.95
C GLN A 190 18.30 -15.22 -2.43
N LYS A 191 18.53 -14.02 -1.90
CA LYS A 191 18.81 -13.79 -0.46
C LYS A 191 17.61 -13.32 0.34
N GLU A 192 16.64 -12.68 -0.31
CA GLU A 192 15.45 -12.11 0.37
C GLU A 192 14.30 -13.12 0.53
N LEU A 193 14.29 -14.20 -0.25
CA LEU A 193 13.28 -15.27 -0.20
C LEU A 193 13.63 -16.40 0.78
N GLY A 194 14.78 -16.33 1.46
CA GLY A 194 15.34 -17.38 2.32
C GLY A 194 14.27 -18.14 3.09
N VAL A 195 14.15 -19.44 2.80
CA VAL A 195 13.17 -20.36 3.40
C VAL A 195 13.60 -20.74 4.83
N GLU A 196 14.89 -20.56 5.15
CA GLU A 196 15.46 -20.90 6.45
C GLU A 196 15.67 -19.67 7.36
N ALA A 197 15.14 -19.82 8.59
CA ALA A 197 15.40 -19.10 9.83
C ALA A 197 15.80 -17.60 9.75
N GLY A 198 14.80 -16.73 9.89
CA GLY A 198 14.84 -15.56 10.78
C GLY A 198 15.71 -14.36 10.40
N SER A 199 16.44 -14.38 9.30
CA SER A 199 17.22 -13.23 8.84
C SER A 199 16.70 -12.72 7.50
N THR A 200 15.86 -11.69 7.54
CA THR A 200 15.66 -10.87 6.34
C THR A 200 16.97 -10.14 6.05
N SER A 201 17.55 -10.36 4.87
CA SER A 201 18.79 -9.71 4.47
C SER A 201 18.67 -8.17 4.50
N PRO A 202 19.76 -7.41 4.65
CA PRO A 202 19.68 -5.96 4.54
C PRO A 202 19.25 -5.56 3.12
N ILE A 203 18.12 -4.85 3.01
CA ILE A 203 17.71 -4.24 1.74
C ILE A 203 18.56 -3.00 1.51
N LEU A 204 19.14 -2.87 0.31
CA LEU A 204 19.69 -1.60 -0.14
C LEU A 204 18.54 -0.62 -0.37
N LYS A 205 18.51 0.43 0.45
CA LYS A 205 17.51 1.50 0.38
C LYS A 205 18.21 2.79 0.06
N ASP A 206 17.86 3.35 -1.08
CA ASP A 206 18.25 4.71 -1.40
C ASP A 206 17.09 5.63 -1.04
N TRP A 207 17.36 6.60 -0.18
CA TRP A 207 16.44 7.71 0.02
C TRP A 207 16.35 8.50 -1.28
N VAL A 208 15.14 8.60 -1.83
CA VAL A 208 14.91 9.18 -3.17
C VAL A 208 13.96 10.37 -3.15
N GLY A 209 13.59 10.84 -1.95
CA GLY A 209 12.56 11.85 -1.82
C GLY A 209 12.75 12.79 -0.63
N GLU A 210 13.28 13.97 -0.94
CA GLU A 210 12.54 15.21 -0.75
C GLU A 210 12.85 16.17 -1.92
N ASN A 211 11.82 16.68 -2.58
CA ASN A 211 11.96 17.72 -3.59
C ASN A 211 10.85 18.78 -3.42
N GLN A 212 11.25 20.06 -3.48
CA GLN A 212 10.60 21.25 -2.91
C GLN A 212 9.32 21.72 -3.64
N ALA A 213 8.33 20.85 -3.81
CA ALA A 213 7.02 21.20 -4.35
C ALA A 213 5.95 21.44 -3.27
N LEU A 214 6.33 21.72 -2.02
CA LEU A 214 5.43 22.23 -0.97
C LEU A 214 4.61 23.44 -1.47
N ARG A 215 5.25 24.38 -2.18
CA ARG A 215 4.57 25.53 -2.82
C ARG A 215 3.55 25.14 -3.89
N ARG A 216 3.60 23.90 -4.41
CA ARG A 216 2.69 23.36 -5.43
C ARG A 216 1.68 22.36 -4.85
N GLY A 217 1.73 22.07 -3.55
CA GLY A 217 0.79 21.20 -2.86
C GLY A 217 0.97 19.69 -3.10
N PHE A 218 2.14 19.22 -3.54
CA PHE A 218 2.43 17.79 -3.71
C PHE A 218 3.93 17.48 -3.51
N ARG A 219 4.26 16.22 -3.22
CA ARG A 219 5.63 15.67 -3.21
C ARG A 219 5.93 14.91 -4.50
N SER A 220 7.20 14.86 -4.89
CA SER A 220 7.66 14.07 -6.05
C SER A 220 9.12 13.70 -5.87
N LEU A 221 9.58 12.66 -6.59
CA LEU A 221 10.99 12.28 -6.62
C LEU A 221 11.88 13.43 -7.10
N ALA A 222 13.12 13.48 -6.59
CA ALA A 222 14.16 14.34 -7.15
C ALA A 222 14.43 13.96 -8.63
N PRO A 223 14.84 14.88 -9.52
CA PRO A 223 14.97 14.59 -10.95
C PRO A 223 15.89 13.40 -11.25
N ASN A 224 17.06 13.34 -10.59
CA ASN A 224 18.02 12.25 -10.74
C ASN A 224 17.46 10.91 -10.22
N ALA A 225 16.71 10.94 -9.12
CA ALA A 225 16.06 9.75 -8.59
C ALA A 225 14.94 9.24 -9.51
N ALA A 226 14.15 10.16 -10.09
CA ALA A 226 13.13 9.85 -11.08
C ALA A 226 13.72 9.28 -12.38
N GLU A 227 14.91 9.72 -12.78
CA GLU A 227 15.63 9.14 -13.92
C GLU A 227 16.18 7.75 -13.60
N GLY A 228 16.85 7.56 -12.47
CA GLY A 228 17.34 6.25 -12.04
C GLY A 228 16.23 5.19 -11.99
N PHE A 229 15.09 5.56 -11.39
CA PHE A 229 13.91 4.69 -11.31
C PHE A 229 13.29 4.37 -12.68
N ARG A 230 13.38 5.29 -13.66
CA ARG A 230 12.91 5.02 -15.03
C ARG A 230 13.82 4.04 -15.77
N ASN A 231 15.12 4.04 -15.46
CA ASN A 231 16.13 3.27 -16.19
C ASN A 231 16.36 1.87 -15.62
N ASN A 232 16.07 1.64 -14.33
CA ASN A 232 16.22 0.32 -13.70
C ASN A 232 14.86 -0.31 -13.36
N LYS A 233 14.55 -1.43 -14.01
CA LYS A 233 13.29 -2.18 -13.81
C LYS A 233 13.33 -3.16 -12.63
N GLN A 234 14.49 -3.36 -12.00
CA GLN A 234 14.63 -4.24 -10.82
C GLN A 234 14.33 -3.51 -9.50
N GLN A 235 14.08 -2.20 -9.57
CA GLN A 235 13.80 -1.36 -8.41
C GLN A 235 12.29 -1.26 -8.15
N THR A 236 11.93 -1.36 -6.87
CA THR A 236 10.60 -1.00 -6.38
C THR A 236 10.67 0.36 -5.72
N LEU A 237 9.78 1.27 -6.10
CA LEU A 237 9.56 2.51 -5.37
C LEU A 237 8.55 2.28 -4.25
N CYS A 238 8.95 2.49 -3.01
CA CYS A 238 8.11 2.39 -1.82
C CYS A 238 7.74 3.78 -1.31
N ILE A 239 6.44 4.05 -1.18
CA ILE A 239 5.92 5.36 -0.74
C ILE A 239 4.93 5.17 0.39
N ASN A 240 5.21 5.82 1.53
CA ASN A 240 4.20 6.09 2.54
C ASN A 240 3.41 7.34 2.10
N ALA A 241 2.14 7.14 1.80
CA ALA A 241 1.18 8.11 1.31
C ALA A 241 0.18 8.54 2.40
N ALA A 242 0.43 8.24 3.68
CA ALA A 242 -0.35 8.78 4.78
C ALA A 242 -0.28 10.31 4.77
N MET A 243 -1.45 10.96 4.86
CA MET A 243 -1.57 12.42 4.80
C MET A 243 -1.61 13.07 6.18
N GLU A 244 -2.05 12.33 7.18
CA GLU A 244 -2.12 12.75 8.58
C GLU A 244 -0.73 12.71 9.23
N GLY A 245 -0.45 13.67 10.12
CA GLY A 245 0.75 13.73 10.94
C GLY A 245 0.52 13.35 12.40
N GLU A 246 1.52 13.62 13.26
CA GLU A 246 1.52 13.16 14.65
C GLU A 246 0.38 13.78 15.49
N GLU A 247 -0.08 14.97 15.12
CA GLU A 247 -1.15 15.70 15.80
C GLU A 247 -2.55 15.37 15.26
N GLY A 248 -2.69 14.36 14.39
CA GLY A 248 -3.99 13.96 13.83
C GLY A 248 -4.56 14.94 12.81
N VAL A 249 -3.72 15.82 12.25
CA VAL A 249 -4.10 16.80 11.22
C VAL A 249 -3.40 16.50 9.90
N LEU A 250 -3.98 16.96 8.79
CA LEU A 250 -3.41 16.76 7.46
C LEU A 250 -2.19 17.67 7.25
N GLU A 251 -1.01 17.10 7.41
CA GLU A 251 0.28 17.80 7.29
C GLU A 251 1.00 17.42 5.99
N HIS A 252 0.71 16.24 5.45
CA HIS A 252 1.48 15.68 4.34
C HIS A 252 0.75 15.84 3.01
N PRO A 253 1.36 16.53 2.05
CA PRO A 253 0.78 16.66 0.73
C PRO A 253 0.88 15.34 -0.04
N PRO A 254 -0.01 15.09 -1.01
CA PRO A 254 -0.03 13.86 -1.80
C PRO A 254 1.24 13.69 -2.64
N TRP A 255 1.56 12.45 -3.01
CA TRP A 255 2.66 12.14 -3.92
C TRP A 255 2.23 12.15 -5.39
N LEU A 256 3.02 12.83 -6.23
CA LEU A 256 2.96 12.74 -7.68
C LEU A 256 4.10 11.87 -8.19
N VAL A 257 3.74 10.71 -8.74
CA VAL A 257 4.67 9.72 -9.27
C VAL A 257 4.44 9.53 -10.77
N LYS A 258 5.52 9.47 -11.54
CA LYS A 258 5.48 9.13 -12.97
C LYS A 258 5.95 7.69 -13.15
N LEU A 259 5.04 6.81 -13.58
CA LEU A 259 5.33 5.41 -13.88
C LEU A 259 5.26 5.16 -15.40
N HIS A 260 6.21 4.40 -15.94
CA HIS A 260 6.19 3.89 -17.31
C HIS A 260 5.48 2.52 -17.37
N LEU A 261 4.20 2.52 -17.71
CA LEU A 261 3.39 1.29 -17.75
C LEU A 261 3.43 0.67 -19.15
N PRO A 262 3.25 -0.66 -19.28
CA PRO A 262 3.22 -1.32 -20.58
C PRO A 262 2.03 -0.80 -21.42
N VAL A 263 2.21 -0.75 -22.74
CA VAL A 263 1.15 -0.40 -23.70
C VAL A 263 0.53 -1.69 -24.20
N LYS A 264 -0.80 -1.75 -24.24
CA LYS A 264 -1.54 -2.89 -24.80
C LYS A 264 -1.14 -3.05 -26.27
N GLN A 265 -0.53 -4.17 -26.62
CA GLN A 265 -0.25 -4.48 -28.02
C GLN A 265 -1.59 -4.81 -28.69
N GLU A 266 -1.90 -4.12 -29.78
CA GLU A 266 -3.02 -4.50 -30.65
C GLU A 266 -2.66 -5.83 -31.31
N THR A 267 -3.39 -6.89 -30.96
CA THR A 267 -3.35 -8.20 -31.64
C THR A 267 -4.16 -8.18 -32.91
#